data_AF-A0A4U2EDX2-F1
#
_entry.id   AF-A0A4U2EDX2-F1
#
_cell.length_a   1.000
_cell.length_b   1.000
_cell.length_c   1.000
_cell.angle_alpha   90.00
_cell.angle_beta   90.00
_cell.angle_gamma   90.00
#
_symmetry.space_group_name_H-M   'P 1'
#
loop_
_entity.id
_entity.type
_entity.pdbx_description
1 polymer ?
#
loop_
_entity_poly.entity_id
_entity_poly.type
_entity_poly.pdbx_seq_one_letter_code
_entity_poly.pdbx_strand_id
1 'polypeptide(L)'
;SFEYGQGGLFEMEIEACDETGCSKSAPAKITIADTDGAHLAPLAMNVDPNNKSYNTDPNTVVGTYFVEWGIYGRDYTVDNLPADNLTHILYGFIPICGPNESVKSVGGNSYNALMTACQGVNDYEVVIHDPWAAFQKSFPQAGH
;
A
#
# COMPACT_ATOMS: atom_id res chain seq x y z
N SER A 1 -24.50 -4.77 -17.54
CA SER A 1 -23.18 -4.60 -16.88
C SER A 1 -23.07 -5.67 -15.80
N PHE A 2 -21.84 -6.08 -15.47
CA PHE A 2 -21.58 -6.94 -14.30
C PHE A 2 -20.70 -6.17 -13.32
N GLU A 3 -20.77 -6.57 -12.06
CA GLU A 3 -19.95 -6.06 -10.95
C GLU A 3 -19.37 -7.25 -10.20
N TYR A 4 -18.19 -7.08 -9.60
CA TYR A 4 -17.51 -8.14 -8.85
C TYR A 4 -16.78 -7.52 -7.66
N GLY A 5 -17.12 -7.96 -6.45
CA GLY A 5 -16.64 -7.33 -5.21
C GLY A 5 -15.39 -7.96 -4.60
N GLN A 6 -14.87 -9.06 -5.16
CA GLN A 6 -13.73 -9.79 -4.60
C GLN A 6 -12.48 -9.56 -5.46
N GLY A 7 -11.44 -8.97 -4.86
CA GLY A 7 -10.11 -8.88 -5.46
C GLY A 7 -9.43 -10.26 -5.60
N GLY A 8 -8.49 -10.37 -6.54
CA GLY A 8 -7.71 -11.60 -6.73
C GLY A 8 -7.28 -11.88 -8.17
N LEU A 9 -6.75 -13.08 -8.35
CA LEU A 9 -6.35 -13.65 -9.64
C LEU A 9 -7.30 -14.81 -9.99
N PHE A 10 -7.94 -14.74 -11.15
CA PHE A 10 -8.93 -15.74 -11.59
C PHE A 10 -8.62 -16.21 -13.00
N GLU A 11 -8.98 -17.46 -13.32
CA GLU A 11 -9.06 -17.94 -14.70
C GLU A 11 -10.47 -17.64 -15.22
N MET A 12 -10.58 -16.77 -16.22
CA MET A 12 -11.83 -16.31 -16.81
C MET A 12 -12.09 -17.03 -18.14
N GLU A 13 -13.31 -17.52 -18.30
CA GLU A 13 -13.86 -17.99 -19.56
C GLU A 13 -15.12 -17.19 -19.89
N ILE A 14 -15.33 -16.89 -21.17
CA ILE A 14 -16.55 -16.26 -21.66
C ILE A 14 -17.31 -17.29 -22.51
N GLU A 15 -18.58 -17.51 -22.20
CA GLU A 15 -19.44 -18.46 -22.90
C GLU A 15 -20.53 -17.72 -23.69
N ALA A 16 -20.72 -18.11 -24.95
CA ALA A 16 -21.82 -17.66 -25.80
C ALA A 16 -22.77 -18.84 -26.07
N CYS A 17 -24.08 -18.63 -25.90
CA CYS A 17 -25.11 -19.66 -26.05
C CYS A 17 -26.25 -19.19 -26.98
N ASP A 18 -26.80 -20.14 -27.76
CA ASP A 18 -28.04 -19.99 -28.53
C ASP A 18 -28.91 -21.27 -28.45
N GLU A 19 -29.93 -21.39 -29.29
CA GLU A 19 -30.85 -22.54 -29.31
C GLU A 19 -30.15 -23.88 -29.68
N THR A 20 -28.97 -23.84 -30.29
CA THR A 20 -28.21 -25.01 -30.76
C THR A 20 -27.17 -25.50 -29.75
N GLY A 21 -26.79 -24.66 -28.79
CA GLY A 21 -25.82 -24.99 -27.75
C GLY A 21 -24.99 -23.79 -27.28
N CYS A 22 -23.88 -24.07 -26.61
CA CYS A 22 -22.95 -23.07 -26.09
C CYS A 22 -21.51 -23.34 -26.57
N SER A 23 -20.71 -22.29 -26.69
CA SER A 23 -19.27 -22.36 -26.96
C SER A 23 -18.51 -21.44 -26.01
N LYS A 24 -17.43 -21.95 -25.42
CA LYS A 24 -16.58 -21.23 -24.47
C LYS A 24 -15.28 -20.75 -25.11
N SER A 25 -14.77 -19.60 -24.66
CA SER A 25 -13.40 -19.19 -24.92
C SER A 25 -12.40 -20.13 -24.22
N ALA A 26 -11.14 -20.09 -24.65
CA ALA A 26 -10.07 -20.60 -23.80
C ALA A 26 -9.98 -19.78 -22.50
N PRO A 27 -9.52 -20.37 -21.38
CA PRO A 27 -9.31 -19.64 -20.14
C PRO A 27 -8.20 -18.59 -20.30
N ALA A 28 -8.41 -17.42 -19.69
CA ALA A 28 -7.43 -16.36 -19.60
C ALA A 28 -7.40 -15.76 -18.19
N LYS A 29 -6.22 -15.39 -17.71
CA LYS A 29 -6.08 -14.76 -16.40
C LYS A 29 -6.72 -13.37 -16.39
N ILE A 30 -7.58 -13.14 -15.40
CA ILE A 30 -8.07 -11.82 -15.04
C ILE A 30 -7.53 -11.44 -13.65
N THR A 31 -7.09 -10.19 -13.53
CA THR A 31 -6.64 -9.60 -12.27
C THR A 31 -7.64 -8.54 -11.83
N ILE A 32 -8.18 -8.70 -10.63
CA ILE A 32 -9.04 -7.70 -10.00
C ILE A 32 -8.25 -7.14 -8.81
N ALA A 33 -7.73 -5.92 -8.95
CA ALA A 33 -6.93 -5.29 -7.92
C ALA A 33 -7.82 -4.72 -6.81
N ASP A 34 -7.44 -4.97 -5.57
CA ASP A 34 -8.04 -4.40 -4.37
C ASP A 34 -6.96 -4.12 -3.32
N THR A 35 -7.25 -3.19 -2.41
CA THR A 35 -6.32 -2.61 -1.42
C THR A 35 -5.97 -3.56 -0.27
N ASP A 36 -6.61 -4.73 -0.17
CA ASP A 36 -6.22 -5.81 0.72
C ASP A 36 -5.00 -6.61 0.21
N GLY A 37 -4.59 -6.37 -1.04
CA GLY A 37 -3.46 -7.05 -1.67
C GLY A 37 -3.79 -8.47 -2.17
N ALA A 38 -5.06 -8.88 -2.25
CA ALA A 38 -5.45 -10.25 -2.68
C ALA A 38 -4.97 -10.62 -4.09
N HIS A 39 -4.62 -9.62 -4.90
CA HIS A 39 -4.08 -9.76 -6.25
C HIS A 39 -2.55 -9.81 -6.31
N LEU A 40 -1.87 -9.66 -5.17
CA LEU A 40 -0.42 -9.55 -5.05
C LEU A 40 0.18 -10.86 -4.49
N ALA A 41 1.42 -11.15 -4.90
CA ALA A 41 2.21 -12.18 -4.25
C ALA A 41 2.78 -11.65 -2.91
N PRO A 42 3.18 -12.53 -1.97
CA PRO A 42 3.93 -12.10 -0.79
C PRO A 42 5.17 -11.27 -1.17
N LEU A 43 5.42 -10.18 -0.44
CA LEU A 43 6.53 -9.26 -0.72
C LEU A 43 7.88 -9.96 -0.55
N ALA A 44 8.77 -9.80 -1.53
CA ALA A 44 10.16 -10.22 -1.41
C ALA A 44 10.92 -9.26 -0.47
N MET A 45 11.42 -9.79 0.64
CA MET A 45 12.06 -9.01 1.70
C MET A 45 13.57 -8.87 1.48
N ASN A 46 14.12 -7.71 1.86
CA ASN A 46 15.54 -7.37 1.86
C ASN A 46 15.94 -6.78 3.23
N VAL A 47 15.86 -7.60 4.27
CA VAL A 47 16.13 -7.20 5.66
C VAL A 47 17.63 -7.32 5.94
N ASP A 48 18.19 -6.33 6.65
CA ASP A 48 19.58 -6.40 7.14
C ASP A 48 19.77 -7.65 8.02
N PRO A 49 20.76 -8.53 7.71
CA PRO A 49 20.98 -9.79 8.41
C PRO A 49 21.38 -9.64 9.89
N ASN A 50 21.72 -8.43 10.35
CA ASN A 50 21.92 -8.14 11.76
C ASN A 50 20.62 -8.22 12.57
N ASN A 51 19.44 -8.15 11.92
CA ASN A 51 18.16 -8.45 12.55
C ASN A 51 18.05 -9.95 12.79
N LYS A 52 18.21 -10.36 14.05
CA LYS A 52 18.14 -11.77 14.48
C LYS A 52 16.71 -12.29 14.48
N SER A 53 16.56 -13.60 14.44
CA SER A 53 15.26 -14.26 14.62
C SER A 53 14.95 -14.51 16.10
N TYR A 54 13.70 -14.33 16.48
CA TYR A 54 13.20 -14.57 17.84
C TYR A 54 11.90 -15.37 17.79
N ASN A 55 11.64 -16.15 18.84
CA ASN A 55 10.36 -16.83 19.06
C ASN A 55 9.63 -16.15 20.22
N THR A 56 9.35 -14.86 20.05
CA THR A 56 8.66 -14.03 21.04
C THR A 56 7.21 -14.51 21.18
N ASP A 57 6.65 -14.48 22.39
CA ASP A 57 5.23 -14.77 22.60
C ASP A 57 4.38 -13.82 21.73
N PRO A 58 3.49 -14.33 20.86
CA PRO A 58 2.70 -13.50 19.95
C PRO A 58 1.76 -12.52 20.66
N ASN A 59 1.48 -12.72 21.96
CA ASN A 59 0.70 -11.78 22.76
C ASN A 59 1.54 -10.58 23.26
N THR A 60 2.85 -10.58 23.02
CA THR A 60 3.73 -9.47 23.36
C THR A 60 3.76 -8.45 22.22
N VAL A 61 3.33 -7.22 22.50
CA VAL A 61 3.39 -6.14 21.51
C VAL A 61 4.85 -5.73 21.26
N VAL A 62 5.30 -5.93 20.03
CA VAL A 62 6.54 -5.37 19.48
C VAL A 62 6.16 -4.46 18.31
N GLY A 63 6.26 -3.15 18.52
CA GLY A 63 5.80 -2.13 17.57
C GLY A 63 6.92 -1.24 17.06
N THR A 64 6.80 -0.77 15.83
CA THR A 64 7.68 0.25 15.25
C THR A 64 6.89 1.29 14.44
N TYR A 65 7.51 2.44 14.19
CA TYR A 65 7.00 3.41 13.22
C TYR A 65 7.76 3.28 11.90
N PHE A 66 7.02 3.19 10.80
CA PHE A 66 7.57 3.31 9.45
C PHE A 66 7.14 4.66 8.89
N VAL A 67 8.10 5.49 8.47
CA VAL A 67 7.82 6.87 8.02
C VAL A 67 7.75 6.96 6.49
N GLU A 68 6.72 7.61 5.96
CA GLU A 68 6.44 7.77 4.52
C GLU A 68 7.65 8.32 3.75
N TRP A 69 8.31 9.34 4.30
CA TRP A 69 9.48 9.98 3.68
C TRP A 69 10.79 9.18 3.86
N GLY A 70 10.74 8.00 4.46
CA GLY A 70 11.88 7.10 4.66
C GLY A 70 12.49 6.60 3.34
N ILE A 71 11.69 6.57 2.29
CA ILE A 71 12.09 6.10 0.95
C ILE A 71 13.01 7.07 0.20
N TYR A 72 13.20 8.29 0.70
CA TYR A 72 14.01 9.32 0.06
C TYR A 72 15.47 9.19 0.49
N GLY A 73 16.09 10.25 1.01
CA GLY A 73 17.52 10.23 1.38
C GLY A 73 17.88 9.24 2.52
N ARG A 74 16.89 8.60 3.16
CA ARG A 74 17.11 7.53 4.14
C ARG A 74 17.24 6.15 3.49
N ASP A 75 16.77 6.00 2.25
CA ASP A 75 16.81 4.77 1.46
C ASP A 75 16.35 3.53 2.24
N TYR A 76 15.25 3.70 3.01
CA TYR A 76 14.66 2.63 3.80
C TYR A 76 13.24 2.39 3.30
N THR A 77 13.04 1.28 2.60
CA THR A 77 11.78 0.86 1.97
C THR A 77 11.09 -0.23 2.79
N VAL A 78 9.83 -0.53 2.46
CA VAL A 78 8.99 -1.49 3.21
C VAL A 78 9.65 -2.87 3.28
N ASP A 79 10.32 -3.31 2.21
CA ASP A 79 11.03 -4.59 2.15
C ASP A 79 12.24 -4.68 3.12
N ASN A 80 12.69 -3.57 3.72
CA ASN A 80 13.74 -3.58 4.73
C ASN A 80 13.23 -3.79 6.16
N LEU A 81 11.91 -3.77 6.39
CA LEU A 81 11.34 -4.00 7.71
C LEU A 81 11.60 -5.43 8.18
N PRO A 82 12.11 -5.65 9.41
CA PRO A 82 12.23 -6.99 9.99
C PRO A 82 10.85 -7.50 10.44
N ALA A 83 9.95 -7.74 9.48
CA ALA A 83 8.52 -8.01 9.72
C ALA A 83 8.27 -9.19 10.66
N ASP A 84 9.08 -10.24 10.59
CA ASP A 84 8.97 -11.42 11.47
C ASP A 84 9.22 -11.11 12.96
N ASN A 85 9.89 -9.99 13.26
CA ASN A 85 10.17 -9.54 14.62
C ASN A 85 9.15 -8.51 15.13
N LEU A 86 8.13 -8.17 14.33
CA LEU A 86 7.18 -7.10 14.62
C LEU A 86 5.75 -7.66 14.69
N THR A 87 4.97 -7.08 15.57
CA THR A 87 3.52 -7.33 15.68
C THR A 87 2.70 -6.17 15.13
N HIS A 88 3.25 -4.95 15.17
CA HIS A 88 2.56 -3.73 14.75
C HIS A 88 3.51 -2.81 14.00
N ILE A 89 3.07 -2.31 12.85
CA ILE A 89 3.73 -1.26 12.09
C ILE A 89 2.80 -0.05 12.09
N LEU A 90 3.28 1.07 12.62
CA LEU A 90 2.55 2.33 12.66
C LEU A 90 3.06 3.22 11.52
N TYR A 91 2.21 3.50 10.53
CA TYR A 91 2.59 4.31 9.38
C TYR A 91 2.55 5.81 9.72
N GLY A 92 3.71 6.45 9.68
CA GLY A 92 3.91 7.86 10.01
C GLY A 92 4.03 8.73 8.75
N PHE A 93 3.20 9.74 8.51
CA PHE A 93 2.02 10.15 9.29
C PHE A 93 0.91 10.58 8.35
N ILE A 94 -0.34 10.34 8.77
CA ILE A 94 -1.54 10.81 8.06
C ILE A 94 -1.91 12.21 8.58
N PRO A 95 -1.80 13.26 7.77
CA PRO A 95 -2.21 14.61 8.15
C PRO A 95 -3.72 14.77 8.16
N ILE A 96 -4.16 15.85 8.81
CA ILE A 96 -5.55 16.29 8.88
C ILE A 96 -5.63 17.67 8.22
N CYS A 97 -6.58 17.89 7.32
CA CYS A 97 -6.79 19.19 6.68
C CYS A 97 -7.25 20.26 7.69
N GLY A 98 -6.91 21.53 7.43
CA GLY A 98 -7.18 22.66 8.33
C GLY A 98 -5.91 23.31 8.89
N PRO A 99 -5.96 23.90 10.12
CA PRO A 99 -4.84 24.66 10.68
C PRO A 99 -3.57 23.83 10.91
N ASN A 100 -2.56 24.00 10.04
CA ASN A 100 -1.32 23.22 10.05
C ASN A 100 -0.04 24.07 10.00
N GLU A 101 -0.04 25.24 10.63
CA GLU A 101 1.11 26.16 10.65
C GLU A 101 2.40 25.49 11.16
N SER A 102 2.29 24.56 12.11
CA SER A 102 3.42 23.80 12.64
C SER A 102 4.18 23.00 11.56
N VAL A 103 3.54 22.60 10.47
CA VAL A 103 4.19 21.87 9.35
C VAL A 103 5.23 22.74 8.64
N LYS A 104 5.12 24.07 8.71
CA LYS A 104 6.13 24.99 8.15
C LYS A 104 7.49 24.82 8.83
N SER A 105 7.54 24.36 10.08
CA SER A 105 8.79 24.11 10.81
C SER A 105 9.63 22.97 10.21
N VAL A 106 9.02 22.04 9.48
CA VAL A 106 9.72 20.95 8.75
C VAL A 106 10.58 21.52 7.62
N GLY A 107 10.20 22.68 7.08
CA GLY A 107 10.83 23.27 5.90
C GLY A 107 10.53 22.48 4.62
N GLY A 108 11.29 22.79 3.56
CA GLY A 108 11.10 22.18 2.25
C GLY A 108 9.70 22.41 1.67
N ASN A 109 9.14 21.38 1.02
CA ASN A 109 7.83 21.47 0.36
C ASN A 109 6.67 20.92 1.21
N SER A 110 6.90 20.54 2.48
CA SER A 110 5.92 19.77 3.27
C SER A 110 4.59 20.49 3.45
N TYR A 111 4.60 21.78 3.82
CA TYR A 111 3.36 22.55 4.01
C TYR A 111 2.58 22.72 2.69
N ASN A 112 3.27 23.05 1.59
CA ASN A 112 2.62 23.24 0.29
C ASN A 112 2.06 21.93 -0.27
N ALA A 113 2.74 20.80 -0.04
CA ALA A 113 2.23 19.47 -0.39
C ALA A 113 0.93 19.17 0.36
N LEU A 114 0.87 19.44 1.67
CA LEU A 114 -0.37 19.29 2.45
C LEU A 114 -1.49 20.21 1.94
N MET A 115 -1.20 21.48 1.66
CA MET A 115 -2.20 22.40 1.10
C MET A 115 -2.72 21.92 -0.26
N THR A 116 -1.90 21.23 -1.04
CA THR A 116 -2.30 20.63 -2.32
C THR A 116 -3.18 19.39 -2.09
N ALA A 117 -2.79 18.50 -1.18
CA ALA A 117 -3.56 17.31 -0.82
C ALA A 117 -4.95 17.65 -0.25
N CYS A 118 -5.08 18.79 0.44
CA CYS A 118 -6.33 19.27 1.01
C CYS A 118 -7.22 20.06 0.02
N GLN A 119 -6.83 20.22 -1.25
CA GLN A 119 -7.67 20.94 -2.21
C GLN A 119 -8.98 20.18 -2.48
N GLY A 120 -10.11 20.79 -2.12
CA GLY A 120 -11.43 20.17 -2.28
C GLY A 120 -11.80 19.16 -1.18
N VAL A 121 -11.01 19.09 -0.11
CA VAL A 121 -11.26 18.24 1.07
C VAL A 121 -11.69 19.14 2.23
N ASN A 122 -12.62 18.68 3.08
CA ASN A 122 -13.07 19.52 4.19
C ASN A 122 -11.99 19.61 5.27
N ASP A 123 -11.98 20.72 6.01
CA ASP A 123 -11.20 20.79 7.24
C ASP A 123 -11.59 19.65 8.18
N TYR A 124 -10.59 19.13 8.90
CA TYR A 124 -10.69 18.01 9.84
C TYR A 124 -10.88 16.62 9.23
N GLU A 125 -10.86 16.50 7.89
CA GLU A 125 -10.73 15.20 7.21
C GLU A 125 -9.25 14.82 7.03
N VAL A 126 -8.97 13.52 6.95
CA VAL A 126 -7.62 12.99 6.73
C VAL A 126 -7.29 12.93 5.24
N VAL A 127 -6.01 13.17 4.90
CA VAL A 127 -5.48 13.01 3.55
C VAL A 127 -4.12 12.31 3.59
N ILE A 128 -3.64 11.84 2.44
CA ILE A 128 -2.27 11.36 2.28
C ILE A 128 -1.35 12.56 2.04
N HIS A 129 -0.23 12.67 2.78
CA HIS A 129 0.68 13.81 2.68
C HIS A 129 1.47 13.77 1.37
N ASP A 130 2.08 12.62 1.07
CA ASP A 130 2.90 12.42 -0.12
C ASP A 130 2.39 11.23 -0.96
N PRO A 131 1.46 11.45 -1.90
CA PRO A 131 0.92 10.38 -2.73
C PRO A 131 1.99 9.72 -3.60
N TRP A 132 3.09 10.43 -3.90
CA TRP A 132 4.19 9.84 -4.65
C TRP A 132 4.84 8.69 -3.87
N ALA A 133 5.18 8.94 -2.61
CA ALA A 133 5.74 7.93 -1.73
C ALA A 133 4.73 6.83 -1.35
N ALA A 134 3.46 7.21 -1.18
CA ALA A 134 2.42 6.29 -0.69
C ALA A 134 2.00 5.23 -1.72
N PHE A 135 1.80 5.60 -3.00
CA PHE A 135 1.25 4.66 -3.99
C PHE A 135 1.65 4.88 -5.45
N GLN A 136 2.35 5.96 -5.81
CA GLN A 136 2.69 6.22 -7.23
C GLN A 136 4.10 5.75 -7.62
N LYS A 137 5.05 5.81 -6.69
CA LYS A 137 6.43 5.41 -6.97
C LYS A 137 6.49 3.91 -7.25
N SER A 138 6.94 3.54 -8.45
CA SER A 138 7.29 2.14 -8.74
C SER A 138 8.58 1.75 -8.00
N PHE A 139 8.50 0.60 -7.34
CA PHE A 139 9.60 -0.05 -6.63
C PHE A 139 9.95 -1.35 -7.36
N PRO A 140 11.08 -1.41 -8.09
CA PRO A 140 11.44 -2.59 -8.89
C PRO A 140 11.48 -3.89 -8.07
N GLN A 141 11.88 -3.81 -6.79
CA GLN A 141 11.92 -4.96 -5.90
C GLN A 141 10.54 -5.53 -5.54
N ALA A 142 9.47 -4.76 -5.71
CA ALA A 142 8.10 -5.19 -5.43
C ALA A 142 7.45 -5.94 -6.62
N GLY A 143 8.14 -6.06 -7.77
CA GLY A 143 7.68 -6.88 -8.89
C GLY A 143 6.55 -6.29 -9.74
N HIS A 144 6.37 -4.96 -9.71
CA HIS A 144 5.34 -4.22 -10.46
C HIS A 144 5.88 -3.01 -11.23
#